data_AF-A0A2D6TMQ0-F1
#
_entry.id   AF-A0A2D6TMQ0-F1
#
_cell.length_a   1.000
_cell.length_b   1.000
_cell.length_c   1.000
_cell.angle_alpha   90.00
_cell.angle_beta   90.00
_cell.angle_gamma   90.00
#
_symmetry.space_group_name_H-M   'P 1'
#
loop_
_entity.id
_entity.type
_entity.pdbx_description
1 polymer ?
#
loop_
_entity_poly.entity_id
_entity_poly.type
_entity_poly.pdbx_seq_one_letter_code
_entity_poly.pdbx_strand_id
1 'polypeptide(L)'
;MDNKKLGTLFIVFSIVFLAFLFYFNINMSQKANELGCFVSSECVKVENFLNATNVGFGFFGFMFGLGFYLLFFNRTEDKILKKLEEDKNKKINDSKFDTILKALDSYERKVMKAVKEHDGITQNILRLRTDMSKAKLSYVLQELE
;
A
#
# COMPACT_ATOMS: atom_id res chain seq x y z
N MET A 1 -10.50 -11.26 7.97
CA MET A 1 -9.14 -11.79 8.27
C MET A 1 -8.14 -10.85 7.66
N ASP A 2 -7.09 -10.48 8.40
CA ASP A 2 -5.99 -9.65 7.87
C ASP A 2 -5.46 -10.33 6.60
N ASN A 3 -5.55 -9.68 5.43
CA ASN A 3 -5.22 -10.27 4.12
C ASN A 3 -3.78 -10.83 4.10
N LYS A 4 -2.91 -10.30 4.98
CA LYS A 4 -1.58 -10.84 5.23
C LYS A 4 -1.59 -12.25 5.82
N LYS A 5 -2.44 -12.50 6.82
CA LYS A 5 -2.57 -13.83 7.44
C LYS A 5 -3.13 -14.86 6.45
N LEU A 6 -4.07 -14.43 5.60
CA LEU A 6 -4.63 -15.28 4.54
C LEU A 6 -3.57 -15.62 3.47
N GLY A 7 -2.81 -14.62 3.01
CA GLY A 7 -1.71 -14.82 2.07
C GLY A 7 -0.61 -15.73 2.61
N THR A 8 -0.20 -15.55 3.88
CA THR A 8 0.76 -16.45 4.54
C THR A 8 0.24 -17.88 4.63
N LEU A 9 -1.04 -18.07 4.97
CA LEU A 9 -1.65 -19.40 5.03
C LEU A 9 -1.60 -20.09 3.67
N PHE A 10 -1.95 -19.39 2.58
CA PHE A 10 -1.92 -19.94 1.22
C PHE A 10 -0.51 -20.32 0.79
N ILE A 11 0.51 -19.53 1.13
CA ILE A 11 1.91 -19.85 0.81
C ILE A 11 2.35 -21.10 1.56
N VAL A 12 2.18 -21.15 2.88
CA VAL A 12 2.61 -22.29 3.70
C VAL A 12 1.93 -23.58 3.23
N PHE A 13 0.61 -23.53 3.02
CA PHE A 13 -0.16 -24.67 2.54
C PHE A 13 0.33 -25.13 1.15
N SER A 14 0.54 -24.19 0.23
CA SER A 14 1.02 -24.53 -1.12
C SER A 14 2.43 -25.13 -1.11
N ILE A 15 3.34 -24.64 -0.25
CA ILE A 15 4.69 -25.22 -0.10
C ILE A 15 4.62 -26.66 0.40
N VAL A 16 3.82 -26.92 1.43
CA VAL A 16 3.67 -28.27 2.00
C VAL A 16 3.11 -29.24 0.94
N PHE A 17 2.10 -28.84 0.20
CA PHE A 17 1.52 -29.68 -0.86
C PHE A 17 2.46 -29.86 -2.06
N LEU A 18 3.19 -28.83 -2.47
CA LEU A 18 4.20 -28.95 -3.53
C LEU A 18 5.34 -29.89 -3.12
N ALA A 19 5.81 -29.80 -1.88
CA ALA A 19 6.82 -30.71 -1.34
C ALA A 19 6.31 -32.16 -1.31
N PHE A 20 5.05 -32.37 -0.92
CA PHE A 20 4.41 -33.68 -0.95
C PHE A 20 4.30 -34.24 -2.37
N LEU A 21 3.81 -33.44 -3.33
CA LEU A 21 3.72 -33.84 -4.74
C LEU A 21 5.09 -34.14 -5.35
N PHE A 22 6.11 -33.34 -5.00
CA PHE A 22 7.48 -33.56 -5.44
C PHE A 22 8.06 -34.87 -4.91
N TYR A 23 7.90 -35.13 -3.61
CA TYR A 23 8.29 -36.41 -3.01
C TYR A 23 7.58 -37.58 -3.70
N PHE A 24 6.27 -37.47 -3.92
CA PHE A 24 5.51 -38.53 -4.58
C PHE A 24 5.97 -38.76 -6.04
N ASN A 25 6.24 -37.67 -6.78
CA ASN A 25 6.73 -37.73 -8.15
C ASN A 25 8.08 -38.47 -8.26
N ILE A 26 9.03 -38.18 -7.36
CA ILE A 26 10.33 -38.87 -7.31
C ILE A 26 10.13 -40.37 -7.07
N ASN A 27 9.34 -40.74 -6.06
CA ASN A 27 9.11 -42.16 -5.74
C ASN A 27 8.44 -42.92 -6.89
N MET A 28 7.49 -42.29 -7.59
CA MET A 28 6.82 -42.91 -8.73
C MET A 28 7.73 -42.99 -9.96
N SER A 29 8.56 -41.98 -10.20
CA SER A 29 9.55 -42.00 -11.29
C SER A 29 10.58 -43.11 -11.09
N GLN A 30 11.04 -43.34 -9.85
CA GLN A 30 11.94 -44.46 -9.53
C GLN A 30 11.27 -45.81 -9.80
N LYS A 31 10.04 -46.02 -9.32
CA LYS A 31 9.28 -47.25 -9.59
C LYS A 31 9.04 -47.49 -11.08
N ALA A 32 8.77 -46.44 -11.85
CA ALA A 32 8.58 -46.53 -13.30
C ALA A 32 9.86 -46.99 -14.01
N ASN A 33 11.02 -46.51 -13.57
CA ASN A 33 12.33 -46.92 -14.10
C ASN A 33 12.68 -48.36 -13.72
N GLU A 34 12.41 -48.77 -12.48
CA GLU A 34 12.65 -50.15 -11.99
C GLU A 34 11.79 -51.18 -12.73
N LEU A 35 10.55 -50.82 -13.08
CA LEU A 35 9.62 -51.70 -13.79
C LEU A 35 9.90 -51.79 -15.30
N GLY A 36 10.90 -51.07 -15.82
CA GLY A 36 11.28 -51.13 -17.25
C GLY A 36 10.12 -50.83 -18.18
N CYS A 37 9.32 -49.81 -17.82
CA CYS A 37 8.00 -49.52 -18.36
C CYS A 37 8.04 -49.03 -19.83
N PHE A 38 8.43 -49.90 -20.76
CA PHE A 38 8.35 -49.72 -22.20
C PHE A 38 7.16 -50.55 -22.72
N VAL A 39 6.02 -49.88 -22.89
CA VAL A 39 4.86 -50.32 -23.71
C VAL A 39 4.09 -51.56 -23.19
N SER A 40 3.56 -51.53 -21.96
CA SER A 40 2.53 -52.48 -21.49
C SER A 40 1.36 -51.78 -20.78
N SER A 41 0.19 -52.42 -20.73
CA SER A 41 -1.09 -51.86 -20.26
C SER A 41 -1.10 -51.42 -18.77
N GLU A 42 -0.17 -51.94 -17.96
CA GLU A 42 0.01 -51.53 -16.56
C GLU A 42 0.66 -50.14 -16.44
N CYS A 43 1.41 -49.71 -17.46
CA CYS A 43 2.08 -48.41 -17.49
C CYS A 43 1.10 -47.23 -17.66
N VAL A 44 -0.05 -47.47 -18.31
CA VAL A 44 -1.10 -46.45 -18.54
C VAL A 44 -1.61 -45.88 -17.20
N LYS A 45 -1.66 -46.71 -16.14
CA LYS A 45 -2.05 -46.22 -14.81
C LYS A 45 -0.98 -45.28 -14.23
N VAL A 46 0.29 -45.63 -14.35
CA VAL A 46 1.41 -44.81 -13.85
C VAL A 46 1.49 -43.48 -14.61
N GLU A 47 1.30 -43.50 -15.92
CA GLU A 47 1.25 -42.31 -16.78
C GLU A 47 0.07 -41.38 -16.41
N ASN A 48 -1.12 -41.93 -16.20
CA ASN A 48 -2.28 -41.16 -15.74
C ASN A 48 -2.06 -40.52 -14.36
N PHE A 49 -1.40 -41.21 -13.43
CA PHE A 49 -1.05 -40.65 -12.13
C PHE A 49 0.04 -39.56 -12.23
N LEU A 50 1.02 -39.71 -13.12
CA LEU A 50 2.01 -38.66 -13.40
C LEU A 50 1.35 -37.41 -14.00
N ASN A 51 0.42 -37.58 -14.94
CA ASN A 51 -0.36 -36.49 -15.51
C ASN A 51 -1.24 -35.78 -14.46
N ALA A 52 -1.89 -36.52 -13.57
CA ALA A 52 -2.65 -35.94 -12.45
C ALA A 52 -1.74 -35.14 -11.49
N THR A 53 -0.52 -35.61 -11.26
CA THR A 53 0.49 -34.91 -10.43
C THR A 53 0.90 -33.58 -11.07
N ASN A 54 1.06 -33.54 -12.40
CA ASN A 54 1.36 -32.31 -13.15
C ASN A 54 0.24 -31.26 -13.03
N VAL A 55 -1.02 -31.69 -13.07
CA VAL A 55 -2.17 -30.80 -12.81
C VAL A 55 -2.13 -30.26 -11.38
N GLY A 56 -1.77 -31.10 -10.40
CA GLY A 56 -1.55 -30.70 -9.03
C GLY A 56 -0.48 -29.62 -8.88
N PHE A 57 0.67 -29.78 -9.54
CA PHE A 57 1.72 -28.75 -9.58
C PHE A 57 1.22 -27.42 -10.14
N GLY A 58 0.42 -27.46 -11.22
CA GLY A 58 -0.19 -26.26 -11.79
C GLY A 58 -1.13 -25.56 -10.81
N PHE A 59 -2.04 -26.31 -10.17
CA PHE A 59 -2.99 -25.76 -9.20
C PHE A 59 -2.31 -25.14 -7.98
N PHE A 60 -1.40 -25.88 -7.34
CA PHE A 60 -0.69 -25.39 -6.15
C PHE A 60 0.34 -24.30 -6.48
N GLY A 61 0.95 -24.34 -7.66
CA GLY A 61 1.80 -23.26 -8.17
C GLY A 61 1.01 -21.96 -8.36
N PHE A 62 -0.20 -22.04 -8.91
CA PHE A 62 -1.10 -20.90 -9.03
C PHE A 62 -1.53 -20.35 -7.65
N MET A 63 -1.93 -21.23 -6.72
CA MET A 63 -2.27 -20.80 -5.35
C MET A 63 -1.09 -20.13 -4.63
N PHE A 64 0.12 -20.65 -4.81
CA PHE A 64 1.33 -20.05 -4.26
C PHE A 64 1.55 -18.63 -4.81
N GLY A 65 1.38 -18.45 -6.13
CA GLY A 65 1.42 -17.14 -6.77
C GLY A 65 0.37 -16.17 -6.23
N LEU A 66 -0.87 -16.62 -6.04
CA LEU A 66 -1.93 -15.83 -5.41
C LEU A 66 -1.61 -15.45 -3.96
N GLY A 67 -1.04 -16.36 -3.18
CA GLY A 67 -0.59 -16.08 -1.82
C GLY A 67 0.46 -14.97 -1.78
N PHE A 68 1.43 -15.00 -2.71
CA PHE A 68 2.42 -13.95 -2.88
C PHE A 68 1.79 -12.61 -3.29
N TYR A 69 0.85 -12.64 -4.25
CA TYR A 69 0.12 -11.46 -4.70
C TYR A 69 -0.59 -10.76 -3.54
N LEU A 70 -1.33 -11.52 -2.71
CA LEU A 70 -2.06 -10.97 -1.56
C LEU A 70 -1.11 -10.36 -0.50
N LEU A 71 0.09 -10.93 -0.30
CA LEU A 71 1.06 -10.39 0.66
C LEU A 71 1.67 -9.06 0.20
N PHE A 72 1.97 -8.93 -1.09
CA PHE A 72 2.63 -7.74 -1.64
C PHE A 72 1.64 -6.63 -1.97
N PHE A 73 0.53 -6.94 -2.63
CA PHE A 73 -0.38 -5.92 -3.18
C PHE A 73 -1.20 -5.23 -2.09
N ASN A 74 -1.58 -5.95 -1.03
CA ASN A 74 -2.36 -5.39 0.07
C ASN A 74 -1.60 -4.32 0.90
N ARG A 75 -0.26 -4.26 0.82
CA ARG A 75 0.52 -3.19 1.48
C ARG A 75 0.49 -1.86 0.71
N THR A 76 0.20 -1.90 -0.59
CA THR A 76 0.23 -0.73 -1.46
C THR A 76 -1.02 0.11 -1.28
N GLU A 77 -2.18 -0.53 -1.12
CA GLU A 77 -3.46 0.15 -0.92
C GLU A 77 -3.50 0.94 0.38
N ASP A 78 -3.04 0.37 1.50
CA ASP A 78 -3.00 1.07 2.79
C ASP A 78 -2.15 2.35 2.75
N LYS A 79 -1.03 2.33 2.02
CA LYS A 79 -0.16 3.51 1.89
C LYS A 79 -0.76 4.59 0.99
N ILE A 80 -1.43 4.19 -0.08
CA ILE A 80 -2.12 5.11 -0.98
C ILE A 80 -3.29 5.77 -0.26
N LEU A 81 -4.08 4.99 0.49
CA LEU A 81 -5.23 5.50 1.23
C LEU A 81 -4.80 6.52 2.30
N LYS A 82 -3.76 6.20 3.07
CA LYS A 82 -3.19 7.14 4.06
C LYS A 82 -2.69 8.43 3.43
N LYS A 83 -1.96 8.34 2.32
CA LYS A 83 -1.47 9.52 1.61
C LYS A 83 -2.63 10.36 1.05
N LEU A 84 -3.68 9.71 0.57
CA LEU A 84 -4.89 10.39 0.08
C LEU A 84 -5.64 11.09 1.22
N GLU A 85 -5.75 10.48 2.40
CA GLU A 85 -6.35 11.10 3.59
C GLU A 85 -5.53 12.30 4.08
N GLU A 86 -4.20 12.18 4.14
CA GLU A 86 -3.31 13.28 4.49
C GLU A 86 -3.43 14.45 3.49
N ASP A 87 -3.42 14.16 2.19
CA ASP A 87 -3.58 15.17 1.13
C ASP A 87 -4.96 15.84 1.18
N LYS A 88 -6.02 15.07 1.49
CA LYS A 88 -7.38 15.60 1.66
C LYS A 88 -7.47 16.53 2.86
N ASN A 89 -6.90 16.14 4.00
CA ASN A 89 -6.90 16.95 5.22
C ASN A 89 -6.12 18.26 5.02
N LYS A 90 -4.96 18.19 4.35
CA LYS A 90 -4.19 19.38 3.97
C LYS A 90 -5.00 20.32 3.08
N LYS A 91 -5.65 19.80 2.04
CA LYS A 91 -6.52 20.60 1.15
C LYS A 91 -7.71 21.21 1.88
N ILE A 92 -8.32 20.51 2.85
CA ILE A 92 -9.41 21.05 3.66
C ILE A 92 -8.91 22.23 4.51
N ASN A 93 -7.74 22.10 5.14
CA ASN A 93 -7.16 23.20 5.93
C ASN A 93 -6.80 24.40 5.05
N ASP A 94 -6.22 24.16 3.88
CA ASP A 94 -5.94 25.24 2.92
C ASP A 94 -7.21 25.92 2.42
N SER A 95 -8.27 25.15 2.11
CA SER A 95 -9.56 25.70 1.68
C SER A 95 -10.27 26.49 2.79
N LYS A 96 -10.17 26.05 4.05
CA LYS A 96 -10.70 26.81 5.21
C LYS A 96 -9.95 28.13 5.36
N PHE A 97 -8.62 28.10 5.25
CA PHE A 97 -7.79 29.30 5.31
C PHE A 97 -8.14 30.28 4.18
N ASP A 98 -8.29 29.80 2.94
CA ASP A 98 -8.68 30.64 1.80
C ASP A 98 -10.09 31.22 1.96
N THR A 99 -11.01 30.49 2.59
CA THR A 99 -12.33 31.01 2.93
C THR A 99 -12.26 32.15 3.93
N ILE A 100 -11.45 32.01 4.99
CA ILE A 100 -11.21 33.08 5.98
C ILE A 100 -10.60 34.31 5.31
N LEU A 101 -9.60 34.12 4.43
CA LEU A 101 -8.98 35.24 3.70
C LEU A 101 -9.95 36.04 2.83
N LYS A 102 -11.08 35.46 2.38
CA LYS A 102 -12.08 36.19 1.60
C LYS A 102 -12.86 37.22 2.42
N ALA A 103 -13.05 36.96 3.71
CA ALA A 103 -13.77 37.85 4.63
C ALA A 103 -12.90 39.03 5.12
N LEU A 104 -11.57 38.89 5.05
CA LEU A 104 -10.61 39.87 5.53
C LEU A 104 -10.33 40.98 4.52
N ASP A 105 -9.89 42.13 5.01
CA ASP A 105 -9.45 43.27 4.21
C ASP A 105 -8.06 43.05 3.56
N SER A 106 -7.55 44.04 2.82
CA SER A 106 -6.25 43.91 2.13
C SER A 106 -5.04 43.87 3.07
N TYR A 107 -5.14 44.50 4.23
CA TYR A 107 -4.09 44.58 5.26
C TYR A 107 -4.11 43.33 6.15
N GLU A 108 -5.28 42.95 6.64
CA GLU A 108 -5.53 41.72 7.41
C GLU A 108 -5.08 40.48 6.64
N ARG A 109 -5.40 40.38 5.33
CA ARG A 109 -4.91 39.28 4.48
C ARG A 109 -3.39 39.21 4.42
N LYS A 110 -2.69 40.35 4.35
CA LYS A 110 -1.22 40.39 4.34
C LYS A 110 -0.66 39.88 5.65
N VAL A 111 -1.25 40.28 6.78
CA VAL A 111 -0.87 39.80 8.11
C VAL A 111 -1.11 38.30 8.24
N MET A 112 -2.31 37.81 7.91
CA MET A 112 -2.65 36.38 8.02
C MET A 112 -1.79 35.48 7.14
N LYS A 113 -1.44 35.93 5.92
CA LYS A 113 -0.50 35.19 5.05
C LYS A 113 0.91 35.17 5.65
N ALA A 114 1.40 36.29 6.17
CA ALA A 114 2.73 36.37 6.77
C ALA A 114 2.85 35.53 8.04
N VAL A 115 1.77 35.40 8.83
CA VAL A 115 1.71 34.56 10.02
C VAL A 115 1.56 33.07 9.66
N LYS A 116 0.80 32.70 8.63
CA LYS A 116 0.68 31.28 8.20
C LYS A 116 2.02 30.67 7.78
N GLU A 117 2.95 31.47 7.26
CA GLU A 117 4.26 31.00 6.82
C GLU A 117 5.26 30.73 7.95
N HIS A 118 5.06 31.31 9.15
CA HIS A 118 6.02 31.22 10.26
C HIS A 118 5.29 30.94 11.58
N ASP A 119 5.67 29.85 12.25
CA ASP A 119 5.13 29.49 13.57
C ASP A 119 5.73 30.43 14.64
N GLY A 120 5.10 31.60 14.80
CA GLY A 120 5.56 32.70 15.64
C GLY A 120 6.41 33.73 14.89
N ILE A 121 5.93 34.97 14.82
CA ILE A 121 6.61 36.09 14.16
C ILE A 121 6.61 37.31 15.08
N THR A 122 7.75 37.99 15.19
CA THR A 122 7.82 39.23 15.99
C THR A 122 7.17 40.39 15.23
N GLN A 123 6.56 41.34 15.95
CA GLN A 123 5.91 42.50 15.33
C GLN A 123 6.85 43.29 14.41
N ASN A 124 8.14 43.37 14.73
CA ASN A 124 9.13 44.07 13.90
C ASN A 124 9.34 43.38 12.54
N ILE A 125 9.43 42.04 12.53
CA ILE A 125 9.58 41.26 11.29
C ILE A 125 8.28 41.29 10.48
N LEU A 126 7.14 41.16 11.16
CA LEU A 126 5.82 41.24 10.53
C LEU A 126 5.63 42.60 9.83
N ARG A 127 6.05 43.69 10.48
CA ARG A 127 6.03 45.04 9.90
C ARG A 127 6.84 45.15 8.61
N LEU A 128 8.04 44.56 8.59
CA LEU A 128 8.90 44.56 7.41
C LEU A 128 8.29 43.72 6.27
N ARG A 129 7.64 42.60 6.58
CA ARG A 129 7.01 41.72 5.57
C ARG A 129 5.71 42.29 5.00
N THR A 130 4.94 43.01 5.80
CA THR A 130 3.66 43.56 5.36
C THR A 130 3.74 44.98 4.81
N ASP A 131 4.90 45.62 4.97
CA ASP A 131 5.17 47.03 4.60
C ASP A 131 4.15 47.99 5.22
N MET A 132 3.92 47.81 6.53
CA MET A 132 2.99 48.62 7.31
C MET A 132 3.71 49.54 8.28
N SER A 133 3.10 50.69 8.62
CA SER A 133 3.58 51.50 9.74
C SER A 133 3.33 50.78 11.07
N LYS A 134 4.10 51.12 12.12
CA LYS A 134 3.92 50.53 13.46
C LYS A 134 2.47 50.73 13.97
N ALA A 135 1.90 51.92 13.78
CA ALA A 135 0.54 52.23 14.18
C ALA A 135 -0.50 51.42 13.39
N LYS A 136 -0.35 51.33 12.06
CA LYS A 136 -1.29 50.57 11.22
C LYS A 136 -1.25 49.08 11.52
N LEU A 137 -0.05 48.51 11.71
CA LEU A 137 0.09 47.10 12.10
C LEU A 137 -0.54 46.81 13.46
N SER A 138 -0.33 47.69 14.45
CA SER A 138 -0.92 47.53 15.78
C SER A 138 -2.45 47.53 15.74
N TYR A 139 -3.03 48.39 14.92
CA TYR A 139 -4.49 48.46 14.74
C TYR A 139 -5.03 47.18 14.07
N VAL A 140 -4.39 46.72 12.99
CA VAL A 140 -4.81 45.49 12.29
C VAL A 140 -4.65 44.25 13.17
N LEU A 141 -3.60 44.18 14.00
CA LEU A 141 -3.44 43.09 14.96
C LEU A 141 -4.56 43.08 16.01
N GLN A 142 -4.99 44.26 16.46
CA GLN A 142 -6.09 44.39 17.41
C GLN A 142 -7.46 44.01 16.82
N GLU A 143 -7.65 44.13 15.51
CA GLU A 143 -8.85 43.65 14.81
C GLU A 143 -8.84 42.12 14.58
N LEU A 144 -7.64 41.51 14.53
CA LEU A 144 -7.44 40.08 14.28
C LEU A 144 -7.33 39.22 15.56
N GLU A 145 -7.03 39.83 16.71
CA GLU A 145 -7.06 39.21 18.05
C GLU A 145 -8.49 39.06 18.58
#